data_AF-A0A167KCG8-F1
#
_entry.id   AF-A0A167KCG8-F1
#
_cell.length_a   1.000
_cell.length_b   1.000
_cell.length_c   1.000
_cell.angle_alpha   90.00
_cell.angle_beta   90.00
_cell.angle_gamma   90.00
#
_symmetry.space_group_name_H-M   'P 1'
#
loop_
_entity.id
_entity.type
_entity.pdbx_description
1 polymer ?
#
loop_
_entity_poly.entity_id
_entity_poly.type
_entity_poly.pdbx_seq_one_letter_code
_entity_poly.pdbx_strand_id
1 'polypeptide(L)' 'PSQSSDLNPIEHVWHALKANVQERKASINNVEELKTCILQEWERLDPELLCTLVASMLDRVQAVIKACGDHT' A
#
# COMPACT_ATOMS: atom_id res chain seq x y z
N PRO A 1 -10.08 -0.83 18.74
CA PRO A 1 -11.09 -0.07 17.94
C PRO A 1 -10.88 -0.32 16.44
N SER A 2 -11.97 -0.42 15.68
CA SER A 2 -12.06 -0.72 14.24
C SER A 2 -11.60 0.44 13.34
N GLN A 3 -10.49 1.09 13.72
CA GLN A 3 -9.94 2.31 13.10
C GLN A 3 -8.41 2.25 12.98
N SER A 4 -7.80 1.06 12.99
CA SER A 4 -6.36 0.92 12.81
C SER A 4 -5.97 0.80 11.33
N SER A 5 -6.31 1.81 10.54
CA SER A 5 -5.86 1.93 9.14
C SER A 5 -4.34 2.18 9.07
N ASP A 6 -3.74 2.71 10.15
CA ASP A 6 -2.30 2.97 10.29
C ASP A 6 -1.42 1.70 10.35
N LEU A 7 -2.04 0.54 10.56
CA LEU A 7 -1.33 -0.73 10.78
C LEU A 7 -1.27 -1.64 9.56
N ASN A 8 -1.82 -1.23 8.42
CA ASN A 8 -1.84 -2.08 7.24
C ASN A 8 -0.89 -1.53 6.17
N PRO A 9 0.39 -1.95 6.14
CA PRO A 9 1.36 -1.50 5.14
C PRO A 9 0.91 -1.76 3.73
N ILE A 10 0.05 -2.77 3.52
CA ILE A 10 -0.54 -3.02 2.22
C ILE A 10 -1.42 -1.84 1.76
N GLU A 11 -2.02 -1.06 2.68
CA GLU A 11 -2.78 0.15 2.34
C GLU A 11 -1.87 1.24 1.76
N HIS A 12 -0.64 1.39 2.24
CA HIS A 12 0.31 2.33 1.65
C HIS A 12 0.72 1.90 0.24
N VAL A 13 0.92 0.59 0.02
CA VAL A 13 1.19 0.05 -1.33
C VAL A 13 -0.01 0.28 -2.25
N TRP A 14 -1.22 -0.01 -1.76
CA TRP A 14 -2.45 0.24 -2.52
C TRP A 14 -2.69 1.72 -2.79
N HIS A 15 -2.32 2.60 -1.87
CA HIS A 15 -2.43 4.04 -2.04
C HIS A 15 -1.49 4.53 -3.15
N ALA A 16 -0.21 4.12 -3.11
CA ALA A 16 0.77 4.45 -4.14
C ALA A 16 0.33 3.92 -5.51
N LEU A 17 -0.14 2.67 -5.57
CA LEU A 17 -0.57 2.07 -6.82
C LEU A 17 -1.84 2.72 -7.38
N LYS A 18 -2.80 3.07 -6.51
CA LYS A 18 -4.00 3.85 -6.91
C LYS A 18 -3.63 5.23 -7.44
N ALA A 19 -2.66 5.91 -6.81
CA ALA A 19 -2.20 7.22 -7.25
C ALA A 19 -1.59 7.14 -8.68
N ASN A 20 -0.67 6.21 -8.91
CA ASN A 20 -0.04 6.02 -10.22
C ASN A 20 -1.06 5.66 -11.32
N VAL A 21 -2.04 4.81 -11.00
CA VAL A 21 -3.11 4.45 -11.92
C VAL A 21 -4.05 5.63 -12.20
N GLN A 22 -4.30 6.52 -11.22
CA GLN A 22 -5.09 7.74 -11.43
C GLN A 22 -4.38 8.70 -12.39
N GLU A 23 -3.06 8.85 -12.31
CA GLU A 23 -2.29 9.68 -13.25
C GLU A 23 -2.43 9.20 -14.70
N ARG A 24 -2.54 7.87 -14.90
CA ARG A 24 -2.71 7.23 -16.21
C ARG A 24 -4.16 7.02 -16.61
N LYS A 25 -5.12 7.47 -15.81
CA LYS A 25 -6.55 7.22 -16.03
C LYS A 25 -7.04 7.74 -17.38
N ALA A 26 -6.48 8.85 -17.86
CA ALA A 26 -6.83 9.44 -19.16
C ALA A 26 -6.48 8.52 -20.35
N SER A 27 -5.53 7.60 -20.17
CA SER A 27 -5.09 6.64 -21.18
C SER A 27 -5.70 5.24 -21.03
N ILE A 28 -6.55 5.02 -20.01
CA ILE A 28 -7.18 3.72 -19.73
C ILE A 28 -8.64 3.78 -20.18
N ASN A 29 -8.98 3.03 -21.22
CA ASN A 29 -10.30 3.04 -21.86
C ASN A 29 -11.11 1.76 -21.57
N ASN A 30 -10.46 0.70 -21.10
CA ASN A 30 -11.11 -0.57 -20.80
C ASN A 30 -10.48 -1.28 -19.59
N VAL A 31 -11.16 -2.33 -19.12
CA VAL A 31 -10.76 -3.10 -17.93
C VAL A 31 -9.45 -3.88 -18.16
N GLU A 32 -9.13 -4.26 -19.40
CA GLU A 32 -7.88 -4.99 -19.72
C GLU A 32 -6.66 -4.05 -19.67
N GLU A 33 -6.79 -2.84 -20.18
CA GLU A 33 -5.80 -1.77 -20.05
C GLU A 33 -5.59 -1.38 -18.59
N LEU A 34 -6.66 -1.34 -17.79
CA LEU A 34 -6.56 -1.09 -16.34
C LEU A 34 -5.75 -2.19 -15.64
N LYS A 35 -6.05 -3.46 -15.92
CA LYS A 35 -5.30 -4.61 -15.37
C LYS A 35 -3.83 -4.57 -15.77
N THR A 36 -3.56 -4.28 -17.04
CA THR A 36 -2.19 -4.19 -17.56
C THR A 36 -1.43 -3.04 -16.91
N CYS A 37 -2.06 -1.88 -16.77
CA CYS A 37 -1.48 -0.72 -16.09
C CYS A 37 -1.17 -1.02 -14.61
N ILE A 38 -2.09 -1.69 -13.91
CA ILE A 38 -1.89 -2.10 -12.51
C ILE A 38 -0.67 -3.03 -12.40
N LEU A 39 -0.53 -4.01 -13.29
CA LEU A 39 0.60 -4.95 -13.28
C LEU A 39 1.93 -4.24 -13.60
N GLN A 40 1.94 -3.33 -14.58
CA GLN A 40 3.12 -2.55 -14.90
C GLN A 40 3.55 -1.63 -13.75
N GLU A 41 2.60 -0.97 -13.09
CA GLU A 41 2.91 -0.13 -11.93
C GLU A 41 3.36 -0.98 -10.74
N TRP A 42 2.80 -2.18 -10.56
CA TRP A 42 3.25 -3.13 -9.55
C TRP A 42 4.69 -3.59 -9.78
N GLU A 43 5.08 -3.91 -11.02
CA GLU A 43 6.47 -4.28 -11.36
C GLU A 43 7.46 -3.11 -11.23
N ARG A 44 6.98 -1.87 -11.34
CA ARG A 44 7.79 -0.65 -11.16
C ARG A 44 8.00 -0.28 -9.69
N LEU A 45 7.20 -0.83 -8.77
CA LEU A 45 7.41 -0.61 -7.35
C LEU A 45 8.73 -1.25 -6.93
N ASP A 46 9.51 -0.49 -6.17
CA ASP A 46 10.81 -0.95 -5.70
C ASP A 46 10.63 -2.15 -4.74
N PRO A 47 11.23 -3.32 -5.05
CA PRO A 47 11.21 -4.47 -4.16
C PRO A 47 11.76 -4.15 -2.76
N GLU A 48 12.70 -3.21 -2.66
CA GLU A 48 13.28 -2.77 -1.39
C GLU A 48 12.28 -1.96 -0.56
N LEU A 49 11.44 -1.15 -1.21
CA LEU A 49 10.31 -0.47 -0.57
C LEU A 49 9.31 -1.50 -0.02
N LEU A 50 8.96 -2.52 -0.81
CA LEU A 50 8.05 -3.59 -0.38
C LEU A 50 8.62 -4.37 0.82
N CYS A 51 9.89 -4.75 0.77
CA CYS A 51 10.59 -5.41 1.88
C CYS A 51 10.65 -4.54 3.13
N THR A 52 10.91 -3.24 2.99
CA THR A 52 10.94 -2.28 4.11
C THR A 52 9.55 -2.13 4.75
N LEU A 53 8.48 -2.07 3.94
CA LEU A 53 7.12 -2.05 4.47
C LEU A 53 6.77 -3.33 5.23
N VAL A 54 7.13 -4.49 4.70
CA VAL A 54 6.93 -5.78 5.38
C VAL A 54 7.76 -5.87 6.66
N ALA A 55 9.00 -5.40 6.66
CA ALA A 55 9.86 -5.37 7.85
C ALA A 55 9.29 -4.46 8.95
N SER A 56 8.78 -3.28 8.56
CA SER A 56 8.18 -2.31 9.49
C SER A 56 6.86 -2.77 10.13
N MET A 57 6.27 -3.90 9.67
CA MET A 57 5.10 -4.49 10.34
C MET A 57 5.40 -4.95 11.74
N LEU A 58 6.56 -5.56 11.95
CA LEU A 58 6.93 -6.10 13.25
C LEU A 58 7.02 -4.97 14.29
N ASP A 59 7.65 -3.87 13.90
CA ASP A 59 7.79 -2.68 14.76
C ASP A 59 6.45 -2.02 15.06
N ARG A 60 5.54 -1.96 14.08
CA ARG A 60 4.18 -1.42 14.27
C ARG A 60 3.32 -2.30 15.17
N VAL A 61 3.37 -3.61 15.01
CA VAL A 61 2.68 -4.57 15.90
C VAL A 61 3.19 -4.41 17.32
N GLN A 62 4.50 -4.25 17.51
CA GLN A 62 5.09 -3.98 18.82
C GLN A 62 4.65 -2.61 19.37
N ALA A 63 4.58 -1.57 18.56
CA ALA A 63 4.10 -0.25 18.96
C ALA A 63 2.65 -0.29 19.46
N VAL A 64 1.78 -1.07 18.80
CA VAL A 64 0.37 -1.26 19.18
C VAL A 64 0.22 -2.04 20.48
N ILE A 65 1.02 -3.10 20.65
CA ILE A 65 1.07 -3.86 21.90
C ILE A 65 1.53 -2.94 23.04
N LYS A 66 2.53 -2.11 22.79
CA LYS A 66 3.06 -1.13 23.75
C LYS A 66 2.05 -0.01 24.07
N ALA A 67 1.23 0.38 23.11
CA ALA A 67 0.18 1.38 23.29
C ALA A 67 -1.10 0.81 23.95
N CYS A 68 -1.12 -0.47 24.36
CA CYS A 68 -2.32 -1.13 24.90
C CYS A 68 -3.57 -0.97 24.01
N GLY A 69 -3.38 -0.82 22.70
CA GLY A 69 -4.47 -0.62 21.74
C GLY A 69 -4.98 0.83 21.59
N ASP A 70 -4.31 1.82 22.18
CA ASP A 70 -4.58 3.25 21.97
C ASP A 70 -3.74 3.84 20.81
N HIS A 71 -4.22 4.93 20.21
CA HIS A 71 -3.64 5.52 18.98
C HIS A 71 -2.21 6.04 19.21
N THR A 72 -1.34 5.87 18.20
CA THR A 72 -0.09 6.65 18.06
C THR A 72 -0.32 7.76 17.06
#